data_AF-A0A7J8P6B3-F1
#
_entry.id   AF-A0A7J8P6B3-F1
#
_cell.length_a   1.000
_cell.length_b   1.000
_cell.length_c   1.000
_cell.angle_alpha   90.00
_cell.angle_beta   90.00
_cell.angle_gamma   90.00
#
_symmetry.space_group_name_H-M   'P 1'
#
loop_
_entity.id
_entity.type
_entity.pdbx_description
1 polymer ?
#
loop_
_entity_poly.entity_id
_entity_poly.type
_entity_poly.pdbx_seq_one_letter_code
_entity_poly.pdbx_strand_id
1 'polypeptide(L)' 'TTKIENLDSNIESVKVKLTKEDLKEIIDTIPIHEVAGSNYPDSLKQFTWKYGNTPPKKST' A
#
# COMPACT_ATOMS: atom_id res chain seq x y z
N THR A 1 -13.04 -3.80 -4.43
CA THR A 1 -13.22 -3.96 -5.88
C THR A 1 -14.59 -3.46 -6.27
N THR A 2 -14.77 -2.87 -7.45
CA THR A 2 -16.07 -2.40 -7.97
C THR A 2 -16.60 -3.27 -9.12
N LYS A 3 -15.82 -4.26 -9.57
CA LYS A 3 -16.16 -5.19 -10.65
C LYS A 3 -16.46 -6.58 -10.07
N ILE A 4 -17.48 -7.26 -10.60
CA ILE A 4 -17.96 -8.55 -10.09
C ILE A 4 -16.92 -9.64 -10.31
N GLU A 5 -16.29 -9.69 -11.49
CA GLU A 5 -15.25 -10.65 -11.82
C GLU A 5 -14.04 -10.57 -10.87
N ASN A 6 -13.69 -9.36 -10.43
CA ASN A 6 -12.64 -9.14 -9.46
C ASN A 6 -13.08 -9.54 -8.04
N LEU A 7 -14.37 -9.42 -7.72
CA LEU A 7 -14.91 -9.86 -6.44
C LEU A 7 -14.86 -11.37 -6.35
N ASP A 8 -15.33 -12.07 -7.38
CA ASP A 8 -15.31 -13.52 -7.44
C ASP A 8 -13.87 -14.06 -7.34
N SER A 9 -12.93 -13.48 -8.10
CA SER A 9 -11.52 -13.85 -8.03
C SER A 9 -10.90 -13.64 -6.64
N ASN A 10 -11.23 -12.55 -5.95
CA ASN A 10 -10.74 -12.29 -4.59
C ASN A 10 -11.34 -13.25 -3.56
N ILE A 11 -12.59 -13.68 -3.74
CA ILE A 11 -13.22 -14.69 -2.87
C ILE A 11 -12.54 -16.05 -3.07
N GLU A 12 -12.24 -16.41 -4.32
CA GLU A 12 -11.57 -17.66 -4.65
C GLU A 12 -10.14 -17.75 -4.11
N SER A 13 -9.46 -16.62 -3.87
CA SER A 13 -8.09 -16.62 -3.34
C SER A 13 -7.96 -17.26 -1.97
N VAL A 14 -9.04 -17.34 -1.18
CA VAL A 14 -9.06 -18.00 0.13
C VAL A 14 -8.83 -19.52 0.02
N LYS A 15 -9.10 -20.11 -1.15
CA LYS A 15 -8.87 -21.54 -1.40
C LYS A 15 -7.39 -21.87 -1.66
N VAL A 16 -6.56 -20.86 -1.94
CA VAL A 16 -5.13 -21.04 -2.24
C VAL A 16 -4.40 -21.49 -0.97
N LYS A 17 -3.61 -22.56 -1.07
CA LYS A 17 -2.74 -23.03 0.01
C LYS A 17 -1.29 -22.82 -0.41
N LEU A 18 -0.59 -21.97 0.32
CA LEU A 18 0.82 -21.69 0.08
C LEU A 18 1.67 -22.59 0.97
N THR A 19 2.68 -23.22 0.37
CA THR A 19 3.73 -23.95 1.08
C THR A 19 4.77 -22.97 1.64
N LYS A 20 5.73 -23.47 2.43
CA LYS A 20 6.81 -22.62 2.95
C LYS A 20 7.73 -22.15 1.83
N GLU A 21 7.91 -23.00 0.83
CA GLU A 21 8.70 -22.77 -0.36
C GLU A 21 8.05 -21.67 -1.21
N ASP A 22 6.73 -21.75 -1.45
CA ASP A 22 5.98 -20.71 -2.18
C ASP A 22 6.09 -19.34 -1.48
N LEU A 23 5.94 -19.32 -0.16
CA LEU A 23 6.07 -18.08 0.62
C LEU A 23 7.48 -17.50 0.52
N LYS A 24 8.51 -18.34 0.55
CA LYS A 24 9.89 -17.91 0.43
C LYS A 24 10.15 -17.30 -0.96
N GLU A 25 9.69 -17.95 -2.02
CA GLU A 25 9.80 -17.41 -3.38
C GLU A 25 9.12 -16.04 -3.53
N ILE A 26 7.90 -15.90 -3.00
CA ILE A 26 7.17 -14.62 -3.02
C ILE A 26 7.94 -13.53 -2.29
N ILE A 27 8.49 -13.82 -1.11
CA ILE A 27 9.26 -12.86 -0.31
C ILE A 27 10.55 -12.46 -1.04
N ASP A 28 11.30 -13.43 -1.56
CA ASP A 28 12.59 -13.21 -2.21
C ASP A 28 12.45 -12.42 -3.53
N THR A 29 11.27 -12.46 -4.16
CA THR A 29 10.96 -11.68 -5.36
C THR A 29 10.76 -10.19 -5.08
N ILE A 30 10.38 -9.81 -3.85
CA ILE A 30 10.12 -8.41 -3.50
C ILE A 30 11.38 -7.80 -2.88
N PRO A 31 12.08 -6.88 -3.57
CA PRO A 31 13.26 -6.24 -3.02
C PRO A 31 12.91 -5.40 -1.79
N ILE A 32 13.38 -5.84 -0.62
CA ILE A 32 13.15 -5.20 0.69
C ILE A 32 13.61 -3.72 0.70
N HIS A 33 14.56 -3.36 -0.17
CA HIS A 33 15.15 -2.03 -0.24
C HIS A 33 14.47 -1.09 -1.25
N GLU A 34 13.62 -1.57 -2.18
CA GLU A 34 12.82 -0.67 -3.04
C GLU A 34 11.66 -0.03 -2.29
N VAL A 35 11.19 -0.68 -1.21
CA VAL A 35 10.09 -0.20 -0.36
C VAL A 35 10.62 0.57 0.87
N ALA A 36 11.87 1.01 0.84
CA ALA A 36 12.41 1.96 1.80
C ALA A 36 12.03 3.40 1.36
N GLY A 37 10.82 3.84 1.70
CA GLY A 37 10.31 5.13 1.26
C GLY A 37 8.92 5.45 1.79
N SER A 38 8.34 6.58 1.36
CA SER A 38 6.98 6.93 1.75
C SER A 38 5.99 5.89 1.25
N ASN A 39 5.19 5.37 2.17
CA ASN A 39 4.02 4.51 1.97
C ASN A 39 2.89 5.13 1.10
N TYR A 40 3.10 6.34 0.57
CA TYR A 40 2.17 7.03 -0.31
C TYR A 40 2.84 7.31 -1.67
N PRO A 41 2.13 7.04 -2.78
CA PRO A 41 2.47 7.60 -4.09
C PRO A 41 2.68 9.11 -4.00
N ASP A 42 3.57 9.67 -4.83
CA ASP A 42 3.86 11.11 -4.83
C ASP A 42 2.60 11.97 -4.97
N SER A 43 1.64 11.52 -5.78
CA SER A 43 0.34 12.18 -5.98
C SER A 43 -0.52 12.25 -4.71
N LEU A 44 -0.31 11.35 -3.75
CA LEU A 44 -1.04 11.30 -2.49
C LEU A 44 -0.25 11.93 -1.33
N LYS A 45 1.02 12.31 -1.52
CA LYS A 45 1.84 12.95 -0.49
C LYS A 45 1.24 14.25 0.03
N GLN A 46 0.53 15.00 -0.80
CA GLN A 46 -0.15 16.24 -0.42
C GLN A 46 -1.20 16.06 0.70
N PHE A 47 -1.76 14.86 0.83
CA PHE A 47 -2.74 14.53 1.87
C PHE A 47 -2.10 14.05 3.18
N THR A 48 -0.77 14.03 3.25
CA THR A 48 -0.05 13.61 4.46
C THR A 48 0.12 14.76 5.43
N TRP A 49 0.37 14.41 6.70
CA TRP A 49 0.65 15.35 7.79
C TRP A 49 1.76 16.36 7.47
N LYS A 50 2.69 15.99 6.57
CA LYS A 50 3.84 16.82 6.16
C LYS A 50 3.44 18.19 5.58
N TYR A 51 2.24 18.31 5.02
CA TYR A 51 1.76 19.54 4.37
C TYR A 51 0.56 20.18 5.10
N GLY A 52 0.13 19.64 6.24
CA GLY A 52 -1.00 20.14 7.03
C GLY A 52 -0.68 21.37 7.90
N ASN A 53 0.07 22.34 7.36
CA ASN A 53 0.43 23.55 8.11
C ASN A 53 -0.76 24.51 8.19
N THR A 54 -0.93 25.16 9.35
CA THR A 54 -1.92 26.22 9.57
C THR A 54 -1.27 27.61 9.48
N PRO A 55 -1.99 28.64 9.00
CA PRO A 55 -1.47 30.00 8.98
C PRO A 55 -1.12 30.50 10.39
N PRO A 56 -0.03 31.26 10.58
CA PRO A 56 0.33 31.83 11.87
C PRO A 56 -0.73 32.84 12.33
N LYS A 57 -0.97 32.90 13.65
CA LYS A 57 -1.88 33.87 14.26
C LYS A 57 -1.41 35.28 13.91
N LYS A 58 -2.27 36.10 13.30
CA LYS A 58 -1.98 37.52 13.07
C LYS A 58 -1.73 38.19 14.43
N SER A 59 -0.57 38.83 14.59
CA SER A 59 -0.34 39.73 15.71
C SER A 59 -1.15 41.00 15.47
N THR A 60 -1.99 41.35 16.44
CA THR A 60 -2.78 42.60 16.45
C THR A 60 -1.87 43.77 16.79
#